data_AF-F3GN14-F1
#
_entry.id   AF-F3GN14-F1
#
_cell.length_a   1.000
_cell.length_b   1.000
_cell.length_c   1.000
_cell.angle_alpha   90.00
_cell.angle_beta   90.00
_cell.angle_gamma   90.00
#
_symmetry.space_group_name_H-M   'P 1'
#
loop_
_entity.id
_entity.type
_entity.pdbx_description
1 polymer ?
#
loop_
_entity_poly.entity_id
_entity_poly.type
_entity_poly.pdbx_seq_one_letter_code
_entity_poly.pdbx_strand_id
1 'polypeptide(L)'
;EYADKFLFLATVTREQHPGALNGRITQLIENGELERAAGIALTPEHSRVMLCGNPQMIDDTRAILKQREMRLSLSRKPGQVAVETYW
;
A
#
# COMPACT_ATOMS: atom_id res chain seq x y z
N GLU A 1 -16.05 -8.37 -17.18
CA GLU A 1 -15.16 -9.52 -17.47
C GLU A 1 -14.02 -9.72 -16.46
N TYR A 2 -13.57 -8.70 -15.70
CA TYR A 2 -12.42 -8.84 -14.78
C TYR A 2 -12.72 -8.46 -13.31
N ALA A 3 -13.98 -8.41 -12.91
CA ALA A 3 -14.37 -7.95 -11.58
C ALA A 3 -13.84 -8.87 -10.45
N ASP A 4 -13.68 -10.16 -10.75
CA ASP A 4 -13.09 -11.19 -9.90
C ASP A 4 -11.62 -10.91 -9.53
N LYS A 5 -10.91 -10.11 -10.33
CA LYS A 5 -9.51 -9.73 -10.06
C LYS A 5 -9.38 -8.59 -9.06
N PHE A 6 -10.49 -7.92 -8.72
CA PHE A 6 -10.48 -6.80 -7.78
C PHE A 6 -10.74 -7.30 -6.36
N LEU A 7 -9.86 -6.88 -5.45
CA LEU A 7 -10.03 -7.10 -4.02
C LEU A 7 -10.09 -5.75 -3.30
N PHE A 8 -11.17 -5.53 -2.58
CA PHE A 8 -11.33 -4.38 -1.71
C PHE A 8 -11.01 -4.75 -0.26
N LEU A 9 -10.04 -4.04 0.33
CA LEU A 9 -9.68 -4.19 1.75
C LEU A 9 -9.90 -2.85 2.45
N ALA A 10 -10.90 -2.79 3.31
CA ALA A 10 -11.11 -1.64 4.18
C ALA A 10 -10.17 -1.71 5.39
N THR A 11 -9.69 -0.54 5.84
CA THR A 11 -8.97 -0.43 7.10
C THR A 11 -9.54 0.69 7.98
N VAL A 12 -9.66 0.42 9.27
CA VAL A 12 -10.15 1.35 10.30
C VAL A 12 -9.09 1.47 11.39
N THR A 13 -8.71 2.70 11.74
CA THR A 13 -7.54 2.93 12.62
C THR A 13 -7.87 3.11 14.09
N ARG A 14 -9.13 3.46 14.44
CA ARG A 14 -9.49 3.92 15.79
C ARG A 14 -10.48 3.03 16.54
N GLU A 15 -11.05 2.02 15.87
CA GLU A 15 -11.99 1.07 16.45
C GLU A 15 -12.00 -0.23 15.64
N GLN A 16 -12.48 -1.30 16.25
CA GLN A 16 -12.75 -2.53 15.52
C GLN A 16 -14.03 -2.37 14.71
N HIS A 17 -13.96 -2.75 13.43
CA HIS A 17 -15.13 -2.74 12.56
C HIS A 17 -15.23 -4.11 11.85
N PRO A 18 -16.40 -4.78 11.87
CA PRO A 18 -16.59 -6.04 11.18
C PRO A 18 -16.18 -5.95 9.70
N GLY A 19 -15.35 -6.89 9.24
CA GLY A 19 -14.90 -6.97 7.84
C GLY A 19 -13.81 -5.97 7.42
N ALA A 20 -13.26 -5.19 8.35
CA ALA A 20 -12.12 -4.30 8.07
C ALA A 20 -10.87 -4.74 8.82
N LEU A 21 -9.70 -4.45 8.25
CA LEU A 21 -8.44 -4.48 8.99
C LEU A 21 -8.42 -3.37 10.04
N ASN A 22 -7.69 -3.59 11.12
CA ASN A 22 -7.55 -2.61 12.20
C ASN A 22 -6.10 -2.10 12.27
N GLY A 23 -5.85 -0.88 11.79
CA GLY A 23 -4.53 -0.27 11.85
C GLY A 23 -4.23 0.69 10.70
N ARG A 24 -3.12 1.42 10.83
CA ARG A 24 -2.62 2.28 9.73
C ARG A 24 -1.98 1.39 8.66
N ILE A 25 -2.03 1.82 7.40
CA ILE A 25 -1.42 1.08 6.27
C ILE A 25 0.05 0.75 6.52
N THR A 26 0.81 1.67 7.14
CA THR A 26 2.22 1.46 7.50
C THR A 26 2.40 0.21 8.37
N GLN A 27 1.67 0.14 9.49
CA GLN A 27 1.69 -1.00 10.40
C GLN A 27 1.24 -2.29 9.72
N LEU A 28 0.18 -2.23 8.91
CA LEU A 28 -0.37 -3.39 8.21
C LEU A 28 0.58 -3.96 7.14
N ILE A 29 1.42 -3.12 6.54
CA ILE A 29 2.50 -3.56 5.65
C ILE A 29 3.62 -4.19 6.48
N GLU A 30 4.10 -3.52 7.52
CA GLU A 30 5.24 -3.98 8.33
C GLU A 30 4.98 -5.33 9.00
N ASN A 31 3.77 -5.54 9.54
CA ASN A 31 3.39 -6.80 10.18
C ASN A 31 2.85 -7.86 9.20
N GLY A 32 2.78 -7.52 7.90
CA GLY A 32 2.32 -8.38 6.81
C GLY A 32 0.81 -8.67 6.79
N GLU A 33 -0.01 -8.04 7.63
CA GLU A 33 -1.46 -8.24 7.61
C GLU A 33 -2.09 -7.84 6.29
N LEU A 34 -1.61 -6.76 5.67
CA LEU A 34 -2.12 -6.31 4.38
C LEU A 34 -1.91 -7.37 3.29
N GLU A 35 -0.72 -7.96 3.23
CA GLU A 35 -0.38 -9.00 2.25
C GLU A 35 -1.15 -10.30 2.51
N ARG A 36 -1.30 -10.69 3.78
CA ARG A 36 -2.11 -11.86 4.17
C ARG A 36 -3.58 -11.68 3.79
N ALA A 37 -4.14 -10.50 4.05
CA ALA A 37 -5.51 -10.18 3.67
C ALA A 37 -5.68 -10.08 2.15
N ALA A 38 -4.66 -9.60 1.44
CA ALA A 38 -4.65 -9.54 -0.01
C ALA A 38 -4.43 -10.88 -0.70
N GLY A 39 -3.84 -11.86 0.00
CA GLY A 39 -3.39 -13.14 -0.57
C GLY A 39 -2.23 -13.00 -1.56
N ILE A 40 -1.55 -11.85 -1.57
CA ILE A 40 -0.50 -11.52 -2.54
C ILE A 40 0.65 -10.80 -1.82
N ALA A 41 1.89 -11.18 -2.16
CA ALA A 41 3.09 -10.54 -1.63
C ALA A 41 3.39 -9.22 -2.37
N LEU A 42 3.89 -8.24 -1.61
CA LEU A 42 4.30 -6.94 -2.10
C LEU A 42 5.79 -6.97 -2.46
N THR A 43 6.10 -7.13 -3.75
CA THR A 43 7.47 -7.34 -4.26
C THR A 43 7.81 -6.36 -5.38
N PRO A 44 9.09 -5.98 -5.54
CA PRO A 44 9.51 -5.06 -6.60
C PRO A 44 9.28 -5.61 -8.02
N GLU A 45 9.31 -6.93 -8.19
CA GLU A 45 9.11 -7.62 -9.46
C GLU A 45 7.64 -7.58 -9.90
N HIS A 46 6.73 -7.90 -8.98
CA HIS A 46 5.32 -8.18 -9.32
C HIS A 46 4.33 -7.11 -8.88
N SER A 47 4.74 -6.13 -8.07
CA SER A 47 3.82 -5.14 -7.52
C SER A 47 4.06 -3.74 -8.06
N ARG A 48 2.96 -2.99 -8.25
CA ARG A 48 2.95 -1.56 -8.49
C ARG A 48 2.00 -0.92 -7.47
N VAL A 49 2.44 0.15 -6.84
CA VAL A 49 1.75 0.77 -5.70
C VAL A 49 1.45 2.22 -6.03
N MET A 50 0.20 2.61 -5.86
CA MET A 50 -0.22 4.01 -5.96
C MET A 50 -0.60 4.48 -4.55
N LEU A 51 0.00 5.58 -4.10
CA LEU A 51 -0.26 6.18 -2.79
C LEU A 51 -0.94 7.53 -2.99
N CYS A 52 -2.10 7.71 -2.36
CA CYS A 52 -2.80 8.99 -2.32
C CYS A 52 -3.39 9.25 -0.92
N GLY A 53 -3.32 10.49 -0.46
CA GLY A 53 -3.90 10.91 0.80
C GLY A 53 -3.05 11.94 1.54
N ASN A 54 -3.03 11.83 2.87
CA ASN A 54 -2.30 12.78 3.72
C ASN A 54 -0.77 12.66 3.54
N PRO A 55 -0.02 13.78 3.59
CA PRO A 55 1.44 13.80 3.42
C PRO A 55 2.18 12.81 4.30
N GLN A 56 1.85 12.78 5.60
CA GLN A 56 2.54 11.94 6.57
C GLN A 56 2.44 10.46 6.21
N MET A 57 1.24 9.98 5.88
CA MET A 57 1.02 8.59 5.47
C MET A 57 1.79 8.24 4.20
N ILE A 58 1.86 9.15 3.23
CA ILE A 58 2.61 8.94 1.98
C ILE A 58 4.10 8.82 2.27
N ASP A 59 4.67 9.74 3.05
CA ASP A 59 6.10 9.74 3.37
C ASP A 59 6.50 8.48 4.16
N ASP A 60 5.72 8.11 5.18
CA ASP A 60 5.99 6.92 5.99
C ASP A 60 5.86 5.64 5.16
N THR A 61 4.79 5.52 4.36
CA THR A 61 4.59 4.34 3.51
C THR A 61 5.69 4.23 2.45
N ARG A 62 6.11 5.34 1.84
CA ARG A 62 7.21 5.35 0.89
C ARG A 62 8.54 4.92 1.53
N ALA A 63 8.78 5.29 2.79
CA ALA A 63 9.98 4.86 3.51
C ALA A 63 10.00 3.33 3.70
N ILE A 64 8.87 2.73 4.09
CA ILE A 64 8.72 1.28 4.23
C ILE A 64 8.91 0.57 2.89
N LEU A 65 8.27 1.07 1.82
CA LEU A 65 8.40 0.49 0.48
C LEU A 65 9.84 0.56 -0.06
N LYS A 66 10.56 1.64 0.26
CA LYS A 66 11.97 1.79 -0.11
C LYS A 66 12.86 0.73 0.55
N GLN A 67 12.57 0.33 1.79
CA GLN A 67 13.28 -0.76 2.46
C GLN A 67 13.03 -2.11 1.79
N ARG A 68 11.91 -2.26 1.07
CA ARG A 68 11.57 -3.42 0.23
C ARG A 68 12.01 -3.27 -1.22
N GLU A 69 12.98 -2.38 -1.48
CA GLU A 69 13.55 -2.10 -2.81
C GLU A 69 12.54 -1.55 -3.84
N MET A 70 11.36 -1.14 -3.39
CA MET A 70 10.34 -0.50 -4.21
C MET A 70 10.57 1.01 -4.23
N ARG A 71 10.72 1.55 -5.44
CA ARG A 71 11.17 2.93 -5.67
C ARG A 71 10.15 3.73 -6.46
N LEU A 72 10.21 5.05 -6.34
CA LEU A 72 9.37 5.95 -7.12
C LEU A 72 9.57 5.72 -8.61
N SER A 73 8.46 5.69 -9.34
CA SER A 73 8.45 5.68 -10.79
C SER A 73 8.65 7.11 -11.29
N LEU A 74 9.74 7.33 -12.01
CA LEU A 74 10.08 8.61 -12.62
C LEU A 74 10.07 8.44 -14.14
N SER A 75 9.85 9.53 -14.89
CA SER A 75 9.72 9.48 -16.36
C SER A 75 10.91 8.82 -17.08
N ARG A 76 12.13 8.94 -16.52
CA ARG A 76 13.37 8.34 -17.08
C ARG A 76 13.88 7.15 -16.26
N LYS A 77 13.22 6.80 -15.17
CA LYS A 77 13.63 5.71 -14.27
C LYS A 77 12.37 5.02 -13.74
N PRO A 78 11.86 4.01 -14.48
CA PRO A 78 10.71 3.24 -14.04
C PRO A 78 10.94 2.65 -12.64
N GLY A 79 9.89 2.73 -11.84
CA GLY A 79 9.83 2.22 -10.48
C GLY A 79 8.45 1.65 -10.20
N GLN A 80 8.24 1.22 -8.97
CA GLN A 80 7.02 0.55 -8.56
C GLN A 80 5.99 1.49 -7.96
N VAL A 81 6.42 2.65 -7.44
CA VAL A 81 5.58 3.52 -6.62
C VAL A 81 5.23 4.80 -7.36
N ALA A 82 3.94 5.13 -7.44
CA ALA A 82 3.44 6.44 -7.83
C ALA A 82 2.78 7.11 -6.62
N VAL A 83 2.92 8.43 -6.47
CA VAL A 83 2.43 9.16 -5.31
C VAL A 83 1.68 10.42 -5.75
N GLU A 84 0.60 10.73 -5.04
CA GLU A 84 -0.15 11.98 -5.14
C GLU A 84 -0.53 12.46 -3.75
N THR A 85 -0.05 13.63 -3.35
CA THR A 85 -0.39 14.21 -2.06
C THR A 85 -1.69 15.01 -2.16
N TYR A 86 -2.60 14.81 -1.22
CA TYR A 86 -3.93 15.42 -1.30
C TYR A 86 -3.99 16.87 -0.76
N TRP A 87 -3.11 17.24 0.19
CA TRP A 87 -2.97 18.59 0.74
C TRP A 87 -1.55 18.89 1.20
#